data_AF-S7HSW8-F1
#
_entry.id   AF-S7HSW8-F1
#
_cell.length_a   1.000
_cell.length_b   1.000
_cell.length_c   1.000
_cell.angle_alpha   90.00
_cell.angle_beta   90.00
_cell.angle_gamma   90.00
#
_symmetry.space_group_name_H-M   'P 1'
#
loop_
_entity.id
_entity.type
_entity.pdbx_description
1 polymer ?
#
loop_
_entity_poly.entity_id
_entity_poly.type
_entity_poly.pdbx_seq_one_letter_code
_entity_poly.pdbx_strand_id
1 'polypeptide(L)'
;MFTSCYKAVFTCLFCVTTAFSVFADSPRAAYEQARQEALCAWMAMASYGDRPGLAARQELVRRGWHIDSQVQKDDKSEAKFHLARKGDDTLLAVTGTASLADIKSDLNLHSVAYGGTAGKTARKDGVRRVHAGFDHYTTTLLAAPMAARP
;
A
#
# COMPACT_ATOMS: atom_id res chain seq x y z
N MET A 1 52.61 -0.10 28.52
CA MET A 1 52.05 -0.18 27.15
C MET A 1 50.78 -1.03 27.06
N PHE A 2 50.68 -2.18 27.76
CA PHE A 2 49.51 -3.07 27.72
C PHE A 2 48.17 -2.46 28.17
N THR A 3 48.17 -1.53 29.12
CA THR A 3 46.96 -0.91 29.69
C THR A 3 46.25 0.08 28.75
N SER A 4 46.97 0.68 27.80
CA SER A 4 46.41 1.65 26.85
C SER A 4 45.70 0.95 25.70
N CYS A 5 46.23 -0.18 25.23
CA CYS A 5 45.62 -0.98 24.18
C CYS A 5 44.31 -1.63 24.64
N TYR A 6 44.24 -2.10 25.89
CA TYR A 6 43.02 -2.62 26.50
C TYR A 6 41.89 -1.57 26.50
N LYS A 7 42.19 -0.32 26.92
CA LYS A 7 41.19 0.75 26.96
C LYS A 7 40.67 1.10 25.56
N ALA A 8 41.56 1.23 24.58
CA ALA A 8 41.17 1.50 23.19
C ALA A 8 40.30 0.39 22.59
N VAL A 9 40.61 -0.89 22.87
CA VAL A 9 39.82 -2.03 22.39
C VAL A 9 38.42 -2.03 23.04
N PHE A 10 38.32 -1.79 24.34
CA PHE A 10 37.02 -1.72 25.02
C PHE A 10 36.18 -0.52 24.57
N THR A 11 36.80 0.64 24.33
CA THR A 11 36.10 1.81 23.79
C THR A 11 35.61 1.57 22.36
N CYS A 12 36.43 0.98 21.48
CA CYS A 12 35.98 0.59 20.14
C CYS A 12 34.83 -0.41 20.19
N LEU A 13 34.93 -1.46 21.04
CA LEU A 13 33.87 -2.46 21.16
C LEU A 13 32.56 -1.83 21.66
N PHE A 14 32.63 -0.89 22.61
CA PHE A 14 31.48 -0.14 23.12
C PHE A 14 30.87 0.81 22.07
N CYS A 15 31.69 1.55 21.32
CA CYS A 15 31.22 2.43 20.25
C CYS A 15 30.58 1.65 19.09
N VAL A 16 31.11 0.47 18.77
CA VAL A 16 30.57 -0.39 17.72
C VAL A 16 29.23 -1.00 18.15
N THR A 17 29.11 -1.52 19.38
CA THR A 17 27.83 -2.10 19.86
C THR A 17 26.73 -1.06 20.03
N THR A 18 27.07 0.15 20.50
CA THR A 18 26.09 1.25 20.62
C THR A 18 25.65 1.78 19.26
N ALA A 19 26.54 1.91 18.29
CA ALA A 19 26.20 2.31 16.93
C ALA A 19 25.24 1.32 16.26
N PHE A 20 25.47 0.01 16.40
CA PHE A 20 24.57 -1.01 15.83
C PHE A 20 23.22 -1.10 16.54
N SER A 21 23.15 -0.77 17.84
CA SER A 21 21.90 -0.81 18.61
C SER A 21 20.94 0.33 18.23
N VAL A 22 21.44 1.45 17.70
CA VAL A 22 20.62 2.60 17.27
C VAL A 22 19.94 2.35 15.92
N PHE A 23 20.49 1.48 15.07
CA PHE A 23 19.88 1.08 13.80
C PHE A 23 18.96 -0.14 13.89
N ALA A 24 18.98 -0.84 15.03
CA ALA A 24 18.05 -1.92 15.30
C ALA A 24 16.72 -1.30 15.73
N ASP A 25 15.70 -1.46 14.89
CA ASP A 25 14.34 -1.07 15.28
C ASP A 25 13.96 -1.85 16.55
N SER A 26 13.27 -1.20 17.48
CA SER A 26 12.94 -1.85 18.76
C SER A 26 12.11 -3.12 18.49
N PRO A 27 12.22 -4.20 19.31
CA PRO A 27 11.41 -5.40 19.12
C PRO A 27 9.90 -5.10 19.01
N ARG A 28 9.44 -4.04 19.69
CA ARG A 28 8.07 -3.54 19.58
C ARG A 28 7.77 -2.92 18.22
N ALA A 29 8.66 -2.08 17.69
CA ALA A 29 8.49 -1.45 16.39
C ALA A 29 8.51 -2.50 15.26
N ALA A 30 9.43 -3.47 15.33
CA ALA A 30 9.46 -4.59 14.39
C ALA A 30 8.17 -5.43 14.45
N TYR A 31 7.63 -5.66 15.65
CA TYR A 31 6.34 -6.33 15.81
C TYR A 31 5.17 -5.55 15.19
N GLU A 32 5.08 -4.23 15.45
CA GLU A 32 4.01 -3.40 14.89
C GLU A 32 4.09 -3.31 13.36
N GLN A 33 5.30 -3.21 12.79
CA GLN A 33 5.52 -3.25 11.35
C GLN A 33 5.03 -4.58 10.76
N ALA A 34 5.45 -5.71 11.33
CA ALA A 34 5.02 -7.03 10.88
C ALA A 34 3.50 -7.22 11.03
N ARG A 35 2.90 -6.70 12.12
CA ARG A 35 1.46 -6.70 12.34
C ARG A 35 0.73 -5.91 11.25
N GLN A 36 1.25 -4.74 10.89
CA GLN A 36 0.68 -3.89 9.85
C GLN A 36 0.80 -4.54 8.47
N GLU A 37 1.96 -5.09 8.13
CA GLU A 37 2.18 -5.80 6.86
C GLU A 37 1.25 -7.01 6.73
N ALA A 38 1.11 -7.81 7.79
CA ALA A 38 0.18 -8.94 7.80
C ALA A 38 -1.28 -8.48 7.60
N LEU A 39 -1.68 -7.39 8.24
CA LEU A 39 -3.01 -6.82 8.10
C LEU A 39 -3.26 -6.31 6.67
N CYS A 40 -2.29 -5.62 6.07
CA CYS A 40 -2.34 -5.19 4.67
C CYS A 40 -2.43 -6.39 3.72
N ALA A 41 -1.69 -7.48 3.98
CA ALA A 41 -1.76 -8.70 3.18
C ALA A 41 -3.15 -9.37 3.28
N TRP A 42 -3.73 -9.47 4.48
CA TRP A 42 -5.10 -9.96 4.65
C TRP A 42 -6.12 -9.11 3.89
N MET A 43 -5.98 -7.79 3.94
CA MET A 43 -6.85 -6.86 3.20
C MET A 43 -6.69 -6.99 1.68
N ALA A 44 -5.46 -7.13 1.18
CA ALA A 44 -5.19 -7.35 -0.24
C ALA A 44 -5.75 -8.69 -0.73
N MET A 45 -5.68 -9.76 0.07
CA MET A 45 -6.33 -11.03 -0.28
C MET A 45 -7.86 -10.89 -0.26
N ALA A 46 -8.40 -10.25 0.78
CA ALA A 46 -9.84 -10.00 0.92
C ALA A 46 -10.43 -9.18 -0.23
N SER A 47 -9.60 -8.50 -1.03
CA SER A 47 -10.07 -7.75 -2.19
C SER A 47 -10.53 -8.63 -3.36
N TYR A 48 -10.16 -9.92 -3.36
CA TYR A 48 -10.54 -10.91 -4.37
C TYR A 48 -11.80 -11.70 -3.96
N GLY A 49 -12.56 -12.18 -4.95
CA GLY A 49 -13.79 -12.94 -4.75
C GLY A 49 -13.61 -14.46 -4.71
N ASP A 50 -12.37 -14.94 -4.73
CA ASP A 50 -12.03 -16.36 -4.71
C ASP A 50 -12.02 -16.94 -3.29
N ARG A 51 -11.78 -18.25 -3.16
CA ARG A 51 -11.82 -18.93 -1.85
C ARG A 51 -10.83 -18.34 -0.83
N PRO A 52 -9.56 -18.04 -1.19
CA PRO A 52 -8.65 -17.31 -0.31
C PRO A 52 -9.19 -15.94 0.10
N GLY A 53 -9.74 -15.15 -0.82
CA GLY A 53 -10.31 -13.84 -0.51
C GLY A 53 -11.51 -13.91 0.43
N LEU A 54 -12.37 -14.92 0.27
CA LEU A 54 -13.50 -15.15 1.19
C LEU A 54 -13.02 -15.54 2.60
N ALA A 55 -12.02 -16.42 2.70
CA ALA A 55 -11.44 -16.78 4.00
C ALA A 55 -10.79 -15.56 4.69
N ALA A 56 -10.13 -14.70 3.90
CA ALA A 56 -9.56 -13.46 4.39
C ALA A 56 -10.60 -12.48 4.94
N ARG A 57 -11.73 -12.31 4.25
CA ARG A 57 -12.85 -11.50 4.75
C ARG A 57 -13.40 -12.03 6.06
N GLN A 58 -13.61 -13.35 6.15
CA GLN A 58 -14.12 -13.98 7.37
C GLN A 58 -13.19 -13.75 8.56
N GLU A 59 -11.88 -13.90 8.37
CA GLU A 59 -10.90 -13.68 9.43
C GLU A 59 -10.83 -12.21 9.88
N LEU A 60 -10.90 -11.27 8.94
CA LEU A 60 -10.96 -9.84 9.24
C LEU A 60 -12.23 -9.46 10.01
N VAL A 61 -13.39 -9.95 9.57
CA VAL A 61 -14.68 -9.75 10.27
C VAL A 61 -14.63 -10.37 11.68
N ARG A 62 -14.07 -11.58 11.82
CA ARG A 62 -13.85 -12.23 13.13
C ARG A 62 -12.98 -11.39 14.07
N ARG A 63 -12.04 -10.62 13.51
CA ARG A 63 -11.18 -9.67 14.24
C ARG A 63 -11.83 -8.31 14.47
N GLY A 64 -13.09 -8.13 14.11
CA GLY A 64 -13.88 -6.91 14.34
C GLY A 64 -13.71 -5.83 13.27
N TRP A 65 -13.23 -6.18 12.07
CA TRP A 65 -13.20 -5.26 10.94
C TRP A 65 -14.54 -5.27 10.21
N HIS A 66 -15.08 -4.08 9.95
CA HIS A 66 -16.21 -3.90 9.05
C HIS A 66 -15.69 -3.62 7.64
N ILE A 67 -16.06 -4.44 6.65
CA ILE A 67 -15.54 -4.33 5.28
C ILE A 67 -16.69 -3.92 4.34
N ASP A 68 -16.50 -2.79 3.68
CA ASP A 68 -17.38 -2.29 2.62
C ASP A 68 -16.71 -2.52 1.27
N SER A 69 -17.31 -3.39 0.46
CA SER A 69 -16.88 -3.62 -0.92
C SER A 69 -17.53 -2.57 -1.83
N GLN A 70 -16.71 -1.85 -2.59
CA GLN A 70 -17.15 -0.87 -3.56
C GLN A 70 -16.69 -1.28 -4.95
N VAL A 71 -17.61 -1.22 -5.91
CA VAL A 71 -17.32 -1.43 -7.33
C VAL A 71 -17.74 -0.16 -8.04
N GLN A 72 -16.77 0.55 -8.59
CA GLN A 72 -17.01 1.71 -9.41
C GLN A 72 -16.68 1.37 -10.86
N LYS A 73 -17.65 1.60 -11.74
CA LYS A 73 -17.51 1.34 -13.15
C LYS A 73 -17.72 2.62 -13.93
N ASP A 74 -16.80 2.91 -14.83
CA ASP A 74 -16.99 3.90 -15.89
C ASP A 74 -16.87 3.22 -17.26
N ASP A 75 -17.05 3.98 -18.34
CA ASP A 75 -17.01 3.47 -19.72
C ASP A 75 -15.62 2.90 -20.12
N LYS A 76 -14.58 3.14 -19.32
CA LYS A 76 -13.18 2.85 -19.65
C LYS A 76 -12.50 1.93 -18.64
N SER A 77 -13.04 1.75 -17.44
CA SER A 77 -12.43 1.04 -16.33
C SER A 77 -13.44 0.58 -15.28
N GLU A 78 -13.13 -0.54 -14.62
CA GLU A 78 -13.86 -1.03 -13.46
C GLU A 78 -12.91 -1.06 -12.26
N ALA A 79 -12.99 -0.04 -11.40
CA ALA A 79 -12.22 0.04 -10.16
C ALA A 79 -12.95 -0.73 -9.05
N LYS A 80 -12.26 -1.72 -8.48
CA LYS A 80 -12.76 -2.53 -7.36
C LYS A 80 -11.90 -2.26 -6.15
N PHE A 81 -12.52 -1.80 -5.08
CA PHE A 81 -11.81 -1.55 -3.84
C PHE A 81 -12.64 -1.94 -2.62
N HIS A 82 -11.95 -2.20 -1.52
CA HIS A 82 -12.55 -2.55 -0.24
C HIS A 82 -12.06 -1.57 0.81
N LEU A 83 -13.00 -1.01 1.55
CA LEU A 83 -12.72 -0.15 2.68
C LEU A 83 -13.00 -0.95 3.96
N ALA A 84 -12.00 -1.13 4.81
CA ALA A 84 -12.18 -1.77 6.11
C ALA A 84 -11.98 -0.77 7.25
N ARG A 85 -12.86 -0.82 8.24
CA ARG A 85 -12.87 0.10 9.38
C ARG A 85 -12.90 -0.65 10.70
N LYS A 86 -12.12 -0.17 11.68
CA LYS A 86 -12.13 -0.65 13.07
C LYS A 86 -11.73 0.48 14.02
N GLY A 87 -12.69 1.05 14.74
CA GLY A 87 -12.45 2.23 15.58
C GLY A 87 -12.04 3.43 14.73
N ASP A 88 -10.82 3.94 14.96
CA ASP A 88 -10.22 5.01 14.17
C ASP A 88 -9.36 4.52 13.00
N ASP A 89 -9.08 3.22 12.94
CA ASP A 89 -8.29 2.64 11.86
C ASP A 89 -9.13 2.46 10.60
N THR A 90 -8.57 2.89 9.46
CA THR A 90 -9.15 2.70 8.12
C THR A 90 -8.11 2.09 7.19
N LEU A 91 -8.50 1.02 6.50
CA LEU A 91 -7.68 0.35 5.49
C LEU A 91 -8.39 0.42 4.15
N LEU A 92 -7.64 0.76 3.10
CA LEU A 92 -8.09 0.72 1.72
C LEU A 92 -7.31 -0.37 0.99
N ALA A 93 -8.01 -1.35 0.46
CA ALA A 93 -7.46 -2.34 -0.45
C ALA A 93 -7.98 -2.09 -1.86
N VAL A 94 -7.06 -1.86 -2.79
CA VAL A 94 -7.36 -1.73 -4.21
C VAL A 94 -7.16 -3.10 -4.85
N THR A 95 -8.22 -3.67 -5.44
CA THR A 95 -8.11 -4.95 -6.11
C THR A 95 -7.29 -4.78 -7.38
N GLY A 96 -6.24 -5.58 -7.52
CA GLY A 96 -5.49 -5.69 -8.76
C GLY A 96 -6.32 -6.31 -9.89
N THR A 97 -5.66 -6.63 -10.99
CA THR A 97 -6.29 -7.19 -12.19
C THR A 97 -6.96 -8.53 -11.86
N ALA A 98 -8.29 -8.55 -11.80
CA ALA A 98 -9.06 -9.73 -11.42
C ALA A 98 -9.60 -10.52 -12.63
N SER A 99 -9.51 -9.97 -13.84
CA SER A 99 -9.98 -10.62 -15.07
C SER A 99 -9.03 -10.45 -16.27
N LEU A 100 -9.04 -11.42 -17.19
CA LEU A 100 -8.32 -11.34 -18.49
C LEU A 100 -8.79 -10.18 -19.39
N ALA A 101 -10.00 -9.66 -19.15
CA ALA A 101 -10.54 -8.50 -19.87
C ALA A 101 -9.87 -7.20 -19.40
N ASP A 102 -9.54 -7.09 -18.10
CA ASP A 102 -8.79 -5.96 -17.53
C ASP A 102 -7.36 -5.91 -18.12
N ILE A 103 -6.72 -7.07 -18.32
CA ILE A 103 -5.36 -7.18 -18.88
C ILE A 103 -5.23 -6.50 -20.25
N LYS A 104 -6.25 -6.60 -21.12
CA LYS A 104 -6.19 -6.05 -22.49
C LYS A 104 -6.34 -4.51 -22.52
N SER A 105 -6.97 -3.93 -21.50
CA SER A 105 -7.07 -2.49 -21.27
C SER A 105 -5.85 -1.95 -20.49
N ASP A 106 -5.36 -2.73 -19.51
CA ASP A 106 -4.22 -2.42 -18.65
C ASP A 106 -2.87 -2.48 -19.38
N LEU A 107 -2.78 -3.21 -20.50
CA LEU A 107 -1.58 -3.25 -21.36
C LEU A 107 -1.48 -2.08 -22.34
N ASN A 108 -2.21 -1.00 -22.10
CA ASN A 108 -2.00 0.25 -22.81
C ASN A 108 -0.76 0.95 -22.23
N LEU A 109 0.43 0.50 -22.64
CA LEU A 109 1.78 0.91 -22.16
C LEU A 109 2.12 2.40 -22.38
N HIS A 110 1.16 3.20 -22.82
CA HIS A 110 1.33 4.62 -23.02
C HIS A 110 1.40 5.35 -21.68
N SER A 111 2.34 6.28 -21.58
CA SER A 111 2.50 7.13 -20.40
C SER A 111 1.84 8.48 -20.63
N VAL A 112 1.08 8.93 -19.63
CA VAL A 112 0.38 10.22 -19.62
C VAL A 112 1.01 11.15 -18.59
N ALA A 113 0.72 12.44 -18.68
CA ALA A 113 1.11 13.39 -17.63
C ALA A 113 0.28 13.13 -16.37
N TYR A 114 0.94 12.98 -15.23
CA TYR A 114 0.27 12.82 -13.94
C TYR A 114 -0.57 14.06 -13.62
N GLY A 115 -1.85 13.86 -13.27
CA GLY A 115 -2.76 14.95 -12.89
C GLY A 115 -3.66 15.50 -14.01
N GLY A 116 -3.79 14.78 -15.13
CA GLY A 116 -4.95 14.96 -16.02
C GLY A 116 -4.99 16.22 -16.88
N THR A 117 -3.88 16.94 -17.12
CA THR A 117 -3.87 17.93 -18.21
C THR A 117 -3.76 17.22 -19.56
N ALA A 118 -4.90 16.73 -20.05
CA ALA A 118 -5.09 16.41 -21.45
C ALA A 118 -4.99 17.70 -22.26
N GLY A 119 -3.76 18.03 -22.70
CA GLY A 119 -3.50 19.10 -23.66
C GLY A 119 -3.29 20.48 -23.04
N LYS A 120 -2.19 21.11 -23.49
CA LYS A 120 -1.85 22.54 -23.36
C LYS A 120 -1.43 23.00 -21.96
N THR A 121 -0.19 22.65 -21.58
CA THR A 121 0.82 23.47 -20.82
C THR A 121 1.78 22.62 -19.98
N ALA A 122 1.99 21.35 -20.33
CA ALA A 122 3.14 20.60 -19.82
C ALA A 122 4.42 21.14 -20.50
N ARG A 123 5.05 22.17 -19.91
CA ARG A 123 6.40 22.61 -20.31
C ARG A 123 7.31 21.37 -20.29
N LYS A 124 8.13 21.24 -21.34
CA LYS A 124 8.89 20.02 -21.70
C LYS A 124 9.86 19.50 -20.63
N ASP A 125 10.10 20.26 -19.56
CA ASP A 125 11.02 19.90 -18.49
C ASP A 125 10.29 19.89 -17.14
N GLY A 126 10.15 18.71 -16.51
CA GLY A 126 9.64 18.55 -15.14
C GLY A 126 8.29 17.85 -14.98
N VAL A 127 7.63 17.43 -16.06
CA VAL A 127 6.33 16.75 -15.98
C VAL A 127 6.54 15.26 -15.63
N ARG A 128 6.12 14.87 -14.43
CA ARG A 128 6.08 13.46 -14.01
C ARG A 128 5.07 12.72 -14.88
N ARG A 129 5.54 11.66 -15.55
CA ARG A 129 4.69 10.79 -16.36
C ARG A 129 4.35 9.52 -15.60
N VAL A 130 3.13 9.04 -15.77
CA VAL A 130 2.61 7.81 -15.15
C VAL A 130 1.97 6.93 -16.21
N HIS A 131 1.79 5.65 -15.91
CA HIS A 131 1.10 4.73 -16.79
C HIS A 131 -0.38 5.15 -16.93
N ALA A 132 -0.90 5.23 -18.16
CA ALA A 132 -2.27 5.67 -18.41
C ALA A 132 -3.30 4.85 -17.63
N GLY A 133 -3.15 3.52 -17.61
CA GLY A 133 -4.05 2.64 -16.86
C GLY A 133 -4.06 2.91 -15.36
N PHE A 134 -2.90 3.18 -14.74
CA PHE A 134 -2.84 3.49 -13.31
C PHE A 134 -3.42 4.87 -12.99
N ASP A 135 -3.17 5.87 -13.83
CA ASP A 135 -3.73 7.22 -13.67
C ASP A 135 -5.26 7.21 -13.78
N HIS A 136 -5.80 6.53 -14.80
CA HIS A 136 -7.24 6.37 -14.99
C HIS A 136 -7.88 5.62 -13.83
N TYR A 137 -7.37 4.44 -13.48
CA TYR A 137 -7.90 3.63 -12.38
C TYR A 137 -7.92 4.42 -11.06
N THR A 138 -6.83 5.12 -10.74
CA THR A 138 -6.70 5.91 -9.51
C THR A 138 -7.67 7.09 -9.50
N THR A 139 -7.81 7.79 -10.63
CA THR A 139 -8.73 8.92 -10.77
C THR A 139 -10.17 8.48 -10.59
N THR A 140 -10.55 7.35 -11.18
CA THR A 140 -11.89 6.76 -11.02
C THR A 140 -12.14 6.43 -9.55
N LEU A 141 -11.22 5.71 -8.90
CA LEU A 141 -11.32 5.38 -7.46
C LEU A 141 -11.46 6.62 -6.57
N LEU A 142 -10.67 7.67 -6.80
CA LEU A 142 -10.74 8.90 -5.99
C LEU A 142 -12.03 9.70 -6.21
N ALA A 143 -12.70 9.49 -7.34
CA ALA A 143 -14.01 10.08 -7.61
C ALA A 143 -15.17 9.27 -6.98
N ALA A 144 -14.89 8.11 -6.37
CA ALA A 144 -15.92 7.30 -5.71
C ALA A 144 -16.56 8.07 -4.54
N PRO A 145 -17.90 8.12 -4.46
CA PRO A 145 -18.55 8.60 -3.24
C PRO A 145 -18.22 7.63 -2.10
N MET A 146 -17.43 8.07 -1.13
CA MET A 146 -17.20 7.29 0.08
C MET A 146 -18.47 7.27 0.92
N ALA A 147 -18.96 6.07 1.28
CA ALA A 147 -20.05 5.93 2.22
C ALA A 147 -19.70 6.60 3.56
N ALA A 148 -20.65 7.34 4.13
CA ALA A 148 -20.46 8.04 5.40
C ALA A 148 -20.03 7.09 6.53
N ARG A 149 -19.34 7.63 7.54
CA ARG A 149 -18.97 6.90 8.75
C ARG A 149 -20.27 6.52 9.51
N PRO A 150 -20.51 5.23 9.83
CA PRO A 150 -21.61 4.86 10.73
C PRO A 150 -21.35 5.41 12.15
#